data_AF-A0A9D8II23-F1
#
_entry.id   AF-A0A9D8II23-F1
#
_cell.length_a   1.000
_cell.length_b   1.000
_cell.length_c   1.000
_cell.angle_alpha   90.00
_cell.angle_beta   90.00
_cell.angle_gamma   90.00
#
_symmetry.space_group_name_H-M   'P 1'
#
loop_
_entity.id
_entity.type
_entity.pdbx_description
1 polymer ?
#
loop_
_entity_poly.entity_id
_entity_poly.type
_entity_poly.pdbx_seq_one_letter_code
_entity_poly.pdbx_strand_id
1 'polypeptide(L)'
;MGKWDLSYELLSALKKALKELEQTKAELWSCANQKLYQQLNYPVTDAVKEWSDEIHTLDMLVVEGLKKPYLKNIATSLNCYDDKLGTIRLLKKILETKGIDNHEVNEIISPLDEIHLLRTKFAGHSSGKEADGIRKDLIAKQGDLRKHFRNLVEKADKSIKELKRIQL
;
A
#
# COMPACT_ATOMS: atom_id res chain seq x y z
N MET A 1 -28.61 18.11 -4.96
CA MET A 1 -28.04 17.15 -5.93
C MET A 1 -27.00 16.33 -5.19
N GLY A 2 -27.26 15.04 -4.99
CA GLY A 2 -26.36 14.16 -4.25
C GLY A 2 -25.08 13.93 -5.04
N LYS A 3 -23.93 14.34 -4.48
CA LYS A 3 -22.62 13.84 -4.93
C LYS A 3 -22.59 12.37 -4.53
N TRP A 4 -22.87 11.48 -5.48
CA TRP A 4 -22.65 10.05 -5.30
C TRP A 4 -21.19 9.88 -4.86
N ASP A 5 -21.00 9.32 -3.67
CA ASP A 5 -19.71 9.30 -3.02
C ASP A 5 -18.78 8.36 -3.80
N LEU A 6 -17.89 8.95 -4.60
CA LEU A 6 -16.82 8.25 -5.32
C LEU A 6 -15.91 7.42 -4.39
N SER A 7 -16.11 7.48 -3.06
CA SER A 7 -15.39 6.71 -2.04
C SER A 7 -15.53 5.22 -2.25
N TYR A 8 -16.77 4.74 -2.31
CA TYR A 8 -17.07 3.33 -2.22
C TYR A 8 -16.52 2.60 -3.44
N GLU A 9 -16.56 3.27 -4.59
CA GLU A 9 -15.96 2.82 -5.84
C GLU A 9 -14.44 2.61 -5.72
N LEU A 10 -13.68 3.55 -5.14
CA LEU A 10 -12.22 3.42 -5.07
C LEU A 10 -11.75 2.26 -4.18
N LEU A 11 -12.41 2.05 -3.04
CA LEU A 11 -12.06 0.94 -2.16
C LEU A 11 -12.44 -0.41 -2.77
N SER A 12 -13.61 -0.47 -3.41
CA SER A 12 -14.06 -1.64 -4.17
C SER A 12 -13.10 -1.93 -5.34
N ALA A 13 -12.65 -0.89 -6.05
CA ALA A 13 -11.69 -1.00 -7.15
C ALA A 13 -10.34 -1.54 -6.68
N LEU A 14 -9.80 -1.05 -5.57
CA LEU A 14 -8.57 -1.58 -4.97
C LEU A 14 -8.73 -3.06 -4.62
N LYS A 15 -9.80 -3.41 -3.90
CA LYS A 15 -10.08 -4.81 -3.51
C LYS A 15 -10.21 -5.72 -4.73
N LYS A 16 -10.84 -5.25 -5.81
CA LYS A 16 -10.93 -5.96 -7.08
C LYS A 16 -9.56 -6.12 -7.74
N ALA A 17 -8.75 -5.06 -7.78
CA ALA A 17 -7.41 -5.09 -8.37
C ALA A 17 -6.48 -6.08 -7.64
N LEU A 18 -6.55 -6.15 -6.31
CA LEU A 18 -5.82 -7.14 -5.50
C LEU A 18 -6.26 -8.58 -5.80
N LYS A 19 -7.57 -8.83 -5.89
CA LYS A 19 -8.09 -10.16 -6.29
C LYS A 19 -7.62 -10.58 -7.68
N GLU A 20 -7.65 -9.65 -8.64
CA GLU A 20 -7.14 -9.91 -9.99
C GLU A 20 -5.62 -10.16 -9.98
N LEU A 21 -4.86 -9.43 -9.15
CA LEU A 21 -3.43 -9.65 -8.98
C LEU A 21 -3.15 -11.05 -8.41
N GLU A 22 -3.91 -11.49 -7.41
CA GLU A 22 -3.82 -12.84 -6.85
C GLU A 22 -4.12 -13.92 -7.90
N GLN A 23 -5.15 -13.72 -8.72
CA GLN A 23 -5.54 -14.65 -9.77
C GLN A 23 -4.50 -14.75 -10.90
N THR A 24 -3.87 -13.65 -11.25
CA THR A 24 -2.96 -13.57 -12.40
C THR A 24 -1.48 -13.74 -12.03
N LYS A 25 -1.11 -13.43 -10.78
CA LYS A 25 0.27 -13.42 -10.26
C LYS A 25 0.34 -13.88 -8.80
N ALA A 26 -0.26 -15.04 -8.50
CA ALA A 26 -0.24 -15.63 -7.16
C ALA A 26 1.18 -15.82 -6.59
N GLU A 27 2.17 -16.03 -7.44
CA GLU A 27 3.60 -16.14 -7.07
C GLU A 27 4.14 -14.84 -6.45
N LEU A 28 3.67 -13.70 -6.94
CA LEU A 28 4.08 -12.36 -6.53
C LEU A 28 3.32 -11.89 -5.30
N TRP A 29 2.01 -12.09 -5.29
CA TRP A 29 1.13 -11.58 -4.25
C TRP A 29 0.00 -12.56 -3.94
N SER A 30 -0.32 -12.75 -2.66
CA SER A 30 -1.53 -13.45 -2.23
C SER A 30 -2.02 -12.93 -0.90
N CYS A 31 -3.33 -12.93 -0.68
CA CYS A 31 -3.91 -12.50 0.58
C CYS A 31 -3.83 -13.63 1.62
N ALA A 32 -3.04 -13.42 2.68
CA ALA A 32 -2.91 -14.39 3.77
C ALA A 32 -4.21 -14.58 4.58
N ASN A 33 -5.07 -13.55 4.64
CA ASN A 33 -6.33 -13.59 5.38
C ASN A 33 -7.44 -12.90 4.60
N GLN A 34 -8.31 -13.70 3.96
CA GLN A 34 -9.41 -13.20 3.13
C GLN A 34 -10.42 -12.32 3.90
N LYS A 35 -10.47 -12.39 5.25
CA LYS A 35 -11.31 -11.49 6.06
C LYS A 35 -10.88 -10.04 5.95
N LEU A 36 -9.61 -9.76 5.64
CA LEU A 36 -9.10 -8.40 5.47
C LEU A 36 -9.86 -7.61 4.40
N TYR A 37 -10.32 -8.28 3.33
CA TYR A 37 -11.16 -7.65 2.30
C TYR A 37 -12.48 -7.11 2.84
N GLN A 38 -13.04 -7.72 3.88
CA GLN A 38 -14.28 -7.27 4.52
C GLN A 38 -14.00 -6.27 5.65
N GLN A 39 -12.84 -6.40 6.31
CA GLN A 39 -12.44 -5.54 7.42
C GLN A 39 -12.00 -4.16 6.98
N LEU A 40 -11.33 -4.04 5.83
CA LEU A 40 -10.87 -2.76 5.32
C LEU A 40 -12.07 -1.87 4.96
N ASN A 41 -12.20 -0.72 5.63
CA ASN A 41 -13.24 0.26 5.41
C ASN A 41 -12.66 1.68 5.39
N TYR A 42 -13.48 2.66 5.03
CA TYR A 42 -13.10 4.05 5.24
C TYR A 42 -13.30 4.41 6.71
N PRO A 43 -12.37 5.18 7.32
CA PRO A 43 -12.64 5.80 8.60
C PRO A 43 -13.87 6.70 8.48
N VAL A 44 -14.81 6.53 9.41
CA VAL A 44 -16.09 7.27 9.42
C VAL A 44 -15.95 8.54 10.26
N THR A 45 -15.11 8.50 11.30
CA THR A 45 -14.81 9.63 12.18
C THR A 45 -13.41 10.19 11.94
N ASP A 46 -13.11 11.32 12.60
CA ASP A 46 -11.76 11.91 12.60
C ASP A 46 -10.88 11.34 13.73
N ALA A 47 -11.29 10.22 14.35
CA ALA A 47 -10.53 9.57 15.41
C ALA A 47 -9.23 8.97 14.85
N VAL A 48 -8.10 9.34 15.44
CA VAL A 48 -6.76 8.85 15.04
C VAL A 48 -6.68 7.33 15.11
N LYS A 49 -7.28 6.72 16.15
CA LYS A 49 -7.27 5.27 16.34
C LYS A 49 -8.00 4.54 15.20
N GLU A 50 -9.17 5.03 14.81
CA GLU A 50 -9.93 4.44 13.69
C GLU A 50 -9.12 4.55 12.40
N TRP A 51 -8.55 5.74 12.13
CA TRP A 51 -7.68 5.94 10.97
C TRP A 51 -6.45 5.01 10.97
N SER A 52 -5.77 4.85 12.11
CA SER A 52 -4.59 3.96 12.20
C SER A 52 -4.95 2.49 12.07
N ASP A 53 -6.10 2.06 12.59
CA ASP A 53 -6.60 0.69 12.47
C ASP A 53 -6.90 0.35 10.98
N GLU A 54 -7.46 1.30 10.23
CA GLU A 54 -7.66 1.13 8.78
C GLU A 54 -6.36 1.18 7.98
N ILE A 55 -5.37 2.01 8.36
CA ILE A 55 -4.02 1.97 7.76
C ILE A 55 -3.36 0.62 7.98
N HIS A 56 -3.49 0.05 9.18
CA HIS A 56 -2.95 -1.27 9.48
C HIS A 56 -3.60 -2.35 8.60
N THR A 57 -4.92 -2.32 8.46
CA THR A 57 -5.65 -3.27 7.60
C THR A 57 -5.24 -3.10 6.12
N LEU A 58 -5.00 -1.85 5.69
CA LEU A 58 -4.52 -1.55 4.34
C LEU A 58 -3.10 -2.08 4.09
N ASP A 59 -2.18 -1.90 5.04
CA ASP A 59 -0.81 -2.46 4.98
C ASP A 59 -0.82 -3.98 4.90
N MET A 60 -1.63 -4.65 5.74
CA MET A 60 -1.77 -6.11 5.71
C MET A 60 -2.27 -6.63 4.36
N LEU A 61 -3.17 -5.90 3.70
CA LEU A 61 -3.62 -6.25 2.36
C LEU A 61 -2.53 -5.95 1.33
N VAL A 62 -2.15 -4.69 1.20
CA VAL A 62 -1.40 -4.21 0.04
C VAL A 62 0.08 -4.63 0.11
N VAL A 63 0.70 -4.52 1.28
CA VAL A 63 2.14 -4.71 1.47
C VAL A 63 2.47 -6.13 1.92
N GLU A 64 1.81 -6.62 2.98
CA GLU A 64 2.14 -7.94 3.55
C GLU A 64 1.75 -9.12 2.63
N GLY A 65 0.88 -8.88 1.64
CA GLY A 65 0.60 -9.88 0.60
C GLY A 65 1.75 -10.10 -0.39
N LEU A 66 2.74 -9.20 -0.48
CA LEU A 66 3.90 -9.35 -1.37
C LEU A 66 4.83 -10.48 -0.90
N LYS A 67 5.11 -11.43 -1.80
CA LYS A 67 5.93 -12.62 -1.51
C LYS A 67 7.41 -12.33 -1.71
N LYS A 68 8.10 -11.99 -0.61
CA LYS A 68 9.56 -11.81 -0.59
C LYS A 68 10.35 -12.98 -1.22
N PRO A 69 10.00 -14.27 -1.00
CA PRO A 69 10.72 -15.38 -1.64
C PRO A 69 10.70 -15.33 -3.19
N TYR A 70 9.57 -14.96 -3.79
CA TYR A 70 9.46 -14.82 -5.24
C TYR A 70 10.28 -13.63 -5.75
N LEU A 71 10.20 -12.49 -5.08
CA LEU A 71 11.03 -11.32 -5.42
C LEU A 71 12.53 -11.63 -5.29
N LYS A 72 12.93 -12.40 -4.28
CA LYS A 72 14.32 -12.85 -4.12
C LYS A 72 14.79 -13.66 -5.33
N ASN A 73 13.97 -14.57 -5.85
CA ASN A 73 14.31 -15.38 -7.01
C ASN A 73 14.53 -14.51 -8.25
N ILE A 74 13.64 -13.55 -8.49
CA ILE A 74 13.78 -12.58 -9.60
C ILE A 74 15.02 -11.70 -9.43
N ALA A 75 15.24 -11.14 -8.24
CA ALA A 75 16.40 -10.30 -8.00
C ALA A 75 17.72 -11.07 -8.16
N THR A 76 17.73 -12.36 -7.80
CA THR A 76 18.90 -13.23 -7.98
C THR A 76 19.15 -13.49 -9.46
N SER A 77 18.13 -13.78 -10.26
CA SER A 77 18.29 -13.99 -11.71
C SER A 77 18.71 -12.71 -12.45
N LEU A 78 18.33 -11.54 -11.93
CA LEU A 78 18.76 -10.23 -12.42
C LEU A 78 20.12 -9.76 -11.85
N ASN A 79 20.80 -10.56 -11.02
CA ASN A 79 22.04 -10.18 -10.32
C ASN A 79 21.94 -8.88 -9.51
N CYS A 80 20.77 -8.60 -8.94
CA CYS A 80 20.50 -7.39 -8.15
C CYS A 80 19.97 -7.67 -6.74
N TYR A 81 20.07 -8.93 -6.27
CA TYR A 81 19.63 -9.30 -4.93
C TYR A 81 20.53 -8.71 -3.84
N ASP A 82 19.90 -8.12 -2.83
CA ASP A 82 20.53 -7.61 -1.61
C ASP A 82 19.67 -8.07 -0.42
N ASP A 83 20.30 -8.82 0.49
CA ASP A 83 19.64 -9.43 1.65
C ASP A 83 19.24 -8.42 2.73
N LYS A 84 19.83 -7.21 2.71
CA LYS A 84 19.49 -6.10 3.60
C LYS A 84 18.21 -5.39 3.17
N LEU A 85 17.73 -5.61 1.94
CA LEU A 85 16.51 -4.96 1.46
C LEU A 85 15.24 -5.63 2.01
N GLY A 86 14.35 -4.79 2.54
CA GLY A 86 12.96 -5.15 2.81
C GLY A 86 12.18 -5.40 1.51
N THR A 87 10.99 -6.00 1.60
CA THR A 87 10.19 -6.44 0.44
C THR A 87 9.91 -5.32 -0.57
N ILE A 88 9.49 -4.13 -0.11
CA ILE A 88 9.20 -2.97 -0.98
C ILE A 88 10.49 -2.48 -1.68
N ARG A 89 11.60 -2.39 -0.94
CA ARG A 89 12.89 -1.95 -1.49
C ARG A 89 13.46 -2.95 -2.49
N LEU A 90 13.28 -4.25 -2.24
CA LEU A 90 13.66 -5.29 -3.18
C LEU A 90 12.83 -5.21 -4.47
N LEU A 91 11.51 -4.99 -4.36
CA LEU A 91 10.65 -4.76 -5.52
C LEU A 91 11.13 -3.53 -6.32
N LYS A 92 11.40 -2.40 -5.66
CA LYS A 92 11.95 -1.19 -6.31
C LYS A 92 13.22 -1.52 -7.10
N LYS A 93 14.17 -2.22 -6.48
CA LYS A 93 15.44 -2.57 -7.11
C LYS A 93 15.26 -3.46 -8.34
N ILE A 94 14.32 -4.41 -8.29
CA ILE A 94 13.96 -5.26 -9.44
C ILE A 94 13.42 -4.41 -10.59
N LEU A 95 12.47 -3.50 -10.31
CA LEU A 95 11.87 -2.64 -11.34
C LEU A 95 12.92 -1.74 -12.00
N GLU A 96 13.77 -1.10 -11.22
CA GLU A 96 14.89 -0.28 -11.72
C GLU A 96 15.86 -1.11 -12.58
N THR A 97 16.20 -2.32 -12.14
CA THR A 97 17.11 -3.22 -12.87
C THR A 97 16.51 -3.69 -14.19
N LYS A 98 15.18 -3.82 -14.26
CA LYS A 98 14.44 -4.09 -15.50
C LYS A 98 14.32 -2.89 -16.43
N GLY A 99 14.81 -1.72 -16.04
CA GLY A 99 14.75 -0.50 -16.85
C GLY A 99 13.36 0.13 -16.91
N ILE A 100 12.49 -0.15 -15.93
CA ILE A 100 11.21 0.54 -15.78
C ILE A 100 11.48 2.00 -15.48
N ASP A 101 10.69 2.91 -16.06
CA ASP A 101 10.89 4.34 -15.91
C ASP A 101 10.78 4.77 -14.43
N ASN A 102 11.61 5.72 -14.02
CA ASN A 102 11.65 6.17 -12.62
C ASN A 102 10.31 6.72 -12.13
N HIS A 103 9.52 7.34 -13.00
CA HIS A 103 8.17 7.80 -12.68
C HIS A 103 7.26 6.60 -12.36
N GLU A 104 7.21 5.61 -13.25
CA GLU A 104 6.41 4.39 -13.06
C GLU A 104 6.84 3.60 -11.81
N VAL A 105 8.15 3.48 -11.57
CA VAL A 105 8.69 2.89 -10.33
C VAL A 105 8.17 3.66 -9.12
N ASN A 106 8.20 4.99 -9.14
CA ASN A 106 7.73 5.80 -8.02
C ASN A 106 6.21 5.73 -7.83
N GLU A 107 5.43 5.60 -8.90
CA GLU A 107 3.97 5.40 -8.81
C GLU A 107 3.61 4.08 -8.13
N ILE A 108 4.40 3.03 -8.33
CA ILE A 108 4.23 1.74 -7.66
C ILE A 108 4.75 1.80 -6.23
N ILE A 109 5.96 2.31 -6.02
CA ILE A 109 6.66 2.14 -4.74
C ILE A 109 6.19 3.14 -3.69
N SER A 110 5.95 4.40 -4.07
CA SER A 110 5.68 5.47 -3.09
C SER A 110 4.44 5.20 -2.23
N PRO A 111 3.30 4.72 -2.79
CA PRO A 111 2.13 4.39 -1.97
C PRO A 111 2.38 3.25 -0.99
N LEU A 112 3.14 2.23 -1.41
CA LEU A 112 3.49 1.09 -0.55
C LEU A 112 4.38 1.52 0.62
N ASP A 113 5.40 2.33 0.33
CA ASP A 113 6.28 2.91 1.34
C ASP A 113 5.50 3.79 2.32
N GLU A 114 4.59 4.65 1.82
CA GLU A 114 3.76 5.55 2.65
C GLU A 114 2.87 4.75 3.59
N ILE A 115 2.16 3.74 3.08
CA ILE A 115 1.30 2.85 3.88
C ILE A 115 2.13 2.13 4.97
N HIS A 116 3.23 1.51 4.57
CA HIS A 116 4.06 0.73 5.49
C HIS A 116 4.69 1.60 6.57
N LEU A 117 5.20 2.78 6.19
CA LEU A 117 5.77 3.75 7.13
C LEU A 117 4.73 4.20 8.15
N LEU A 118 3.53 4.57 7.71
CA LEU A 118 2.46 4.99 8.61
C LEU A 118 2.05 3.86 9.54
N ARG A 119 1.91 2.63 9.03
CA ARG A 119 1.64 1.45 9.86
C ARG A 119 2.74 1.26 10.89
N THR A 120 4.03 1.41 10.56
CA THR A 120 5.12 1.32 11.55
C THR A 120 5.05 2.45 12.58
N LYS A 121 4.83 3.69 12.16
CA LYS A 121 4.83 4.87 13.05
C LYS A 121 3.63 4.92 13.98
N PHE A 122 2.51 4.33 13.57
CA PHE A 122 1.29 4.24 14.35
C PHE A 122 1.00 2.82 14.86
N ALA A 123 1.99 1.90 14.79
CA ALA A 123 1.84 0.54 15.33
C ALA A 123 1.78 0.57 16.87
N GLY A 124 0.77 -0.06 17.46
CA GLY A 124 0.61 -0.16 18.92
C GLY A 124 0.32 1.19 19.60
N HIS A 125 0.41 1.25 20.94
CA HIS A 125 0.24 2.46 21.75
C HIS A 125 1.35 3.52 21.53
N SER A 126 1.93 3.60 20.32
CA SER A 126 3.00 4.52 19.94
C SER A 126 2.47 5.95 19.79
N SER A 127 1.90 6.49 20.86
CA SER A 127 1.58 7.89 21.05
C SER A 127 2.86 8.63 21.48
N GLY A 128 3.74 8.87 20.51
CA GLY A 128 4.95 9.67 20.68
C GLY A 128 4.88 11.01 19.96
N LYS A 129 5.76 11.95 20.33
CA LYS A 129 5.86 13.29 19.69
C LYS A 129 6.03 13.22 18.16
N GLU A 130 6.67 12.16 17.66
CA GLU A 130 6.84 11.94 16.22
C GLU A 130 5.51 11.62 15.52
N ALA A 131 4.70 10.70 16.06
CA ALA A 131 3.40 10.35 15.52
C ALA A 131 2.42 11.54 15.54
N ASP A 132 2.48 12.36 16.60
CA ASP A 132 1.73 13.62 16.68
C ASP A 132 2.17 14.63 15.61
N GLY A 133 3.47 14.73 15.32
CA GLY A 133 4.03 15.56 14.27
C GLY A 133 3.52 15.13 12.89
N ILE A 134 3.66 13.83 12.58
CA ILE A 134 3.15 13.25 11.33
C ILE A 134 1.66 13.52 11.18
N ARG A 135 0.85 13.30 12.23
CA ARG A 135 -0.59 13.58 12.19
C ARG A 135 -0.88 15.04 11.82
N LYS A 136 -0.22 15.99 12.48
CA LYS A 136 -0.43 17.43 12.21
C LYS A 136 -0.08 17.78 10.76
N ASP A 137 1.02 17.24 10.25
CA ASP A 137 1.44 17.46 8.87
C ASP A 137 0.44 16.86 7.86
N LEU A 138 -0.09 15.66 8.13
CA LEU A 138 -1.11 15.04 7.30
C LEU A 138 -2.39 15.88 7.26
N ILE A 139 -2.87 16.36 8.42
CA ILE A 139 -4.04 17.23 8.51
C ILE A 139 -3.79 18.55 7.78
N ALA A 140 -2.61 19.15 7.95
CA ALA A 140 -2.26 20.40 7.26
C ALA A 140 -2.25 20.24 5.73
N LYS A 141 -1.79 19.09 5.21
CA LYS A 141 -1.67 18.81 3.77
C LYS A 141 -2.98 18.33 3.13
N GLN A 142 -3.77 17.53 3.85
CA GLN A 142 -4.94 16.82 3.30
C GLN A 142 -6.28 17.32 3.86
N GLY A 143 -6.25 18.22 4.84
CA GLY A 143 -7.41 18.77 5.53
C GLY A 143 -7.87 17.91 6.70
N ASP A 144 -8.01 16.59 6.50
CA ASP A 144 -8.41 15.65 7.55
C ASP A 144 -7.89 14.23 7.26
N LEU A 145 -7.95 13.36 8.29
CA LEU A 145 -7.44 11.99 8.19
C LEU A 145 -8.28 11.10 7.26
N ARG A 146 -9.57 11.40 7.09
CA ARG A 146 -10.46 10.66 6.17
C ARG A 146 -10.10 10.93 4.71
N LYS A 147 -9.85 12.19 4.35
CA LYS A 147 -9.34 12.60 3.03
C LYS A 147 -7.97 12.00 2.77
N HIS A 148 -7.09 12.05 3.77
CA HIS A 148 -5.78 11.43 3.66
C HIS A 148 -5.88 9.92 3.37
N PHE A 149 -6.70 9.19 4.13
CA PHE A 149 -6.90 7.75 3.89
C PHE A 149 -7.47 7.46 2.51
N ARG A 150 -8.42 8.28 2.03
CA ARG A 150 -8.96 8.15 0.67
C ARG A 150 -7.89 8.34 -0.40
N ASN A 151 -7.05 9.36 -0.25
CA ASN A 151 -5.93 9.60 -1.16
C ASN A 151 -4.95 8.42 -1.15
N LEU A 152 -4.70 7.80 0.00
CA LEU A 152 -3.91 6.56 0.08
C LEU A 152 -4.55 5.39 -0.65
N VAL A 153 -5.85 5.18 -0.50
CA VAL A 153 -6.58 4.11 -1.21
C VAL A 153 -6.50 4.33 -2.73
N GLU A 154 -6.68 5.56 -3.20
CA GLU A 154 -6.56 5.90 -4.62
C GLU A 154 -5.16 5.61 -5.17
N LYS A 155 -4.12 6.07 -4.45
CA LYS A 155 -2.74 5.82 -4.81
C LYS A 155 -2.40 4.32 -4.79
N ALA A 156 -2.88 3.59 -3.80
CA ALA A 156 -2.68 2.15 -3.70
C ALA A 156 -3.36 1.41 -4.85
N ASP A 157 -4.59 1.78 -5.22
CA ASP A 157 -5.30 1.21 -6.37
C ASP A 157 -4.50 1.40 -7.67
N LYS A 158 -4.02 2.62 -7.91
CA LYS A 158 -3.14 2.93 -9.06
C LYS A 158 -1.87 2.08 -9.03
N SER A 159 -1.16 2.06 -7.91
CA SER A 159 0.05 1.26 -7.71
C SER A 159 -0.17 -0.23 -8.03
N ILE A 160 -1.24 -0.83 -7.50
CA ILE A 160 -1.55 -2.26 -7.74
C ILE A 160 -1.90 -2.51 -9.21
N LYS A 161 -2.61 -1.59 -9.86
CA LYS A 161 -2.91 -1.68 -11.30
C LYS A 161 -1.65 -1.60 -12.14
N GLU A 162 -0.71 -0.71 -11.83
CA GLU A 162 0.57 -0.63 -12.54
C GLU A 162 1.43 -1.88 -12.30
N LEU A 163 1.56 -2.34 -11.05
CA LEU A 163 2.27 -3.59 -10.73
C LEU A 163 1.69 -4.81 -11.47
N LYS A 164 0.37 -4.85 -11.68
CA LYS A 164 -0.28 -5.90 -12.46
C LYS A 164 0.13 -5.85 -13.93
N ARG A 165 0.43 -4.69 -14.51
CA ARG A 165 0.87 -4.57 -15.91
C ARG A 165 2.32 -4.98 -16.12
N ILE A 166 3.19 -4.76 -15.13
CA ILE A 166 4.63 -5.05 -15.24
C ILE A 166 4.90 -6.56 -15.21
N GLN A 167 5.64 -7.08 -16.18
CA GLN A 167 6.16 -8.44 -16.12
C GLN A 167 7.38 -8.49 -15.19
N LEU A 168 7.28 -9.24 -14.10
CA LEU A 168 8.37 -9.49 -13.15
C LEU A 168 9.10 -10.80 -13.48
#